data_AF-B2Z3Y2-F1
#
_entry.id   AF-B2Z3Y2-F1
#
_cell.length_a   1.000
_cell.length_b   1.000
_cell.length_c   1.000
_cell.angle_alpha   90.00
_cell.angle_beta   90.00
_cell.angle_gamma   90.00
#
_symmetry.space_group_name_H-M   'P 1'
#
loop_
_entity.id
_entity.type
_entity.pdbx_description
1 polymer ?
#
loop_
_entity_poly.entity_id
_entity_poly.type
_entity_poly.pdbx_seq_one_letter_code
_entity_poly.pdbx_strand_id
1 'polypeptide(L)' 'DPPDSCLRSHGLWPSNLNGPHPENCTNATVNSQRITNIQAQLKIIWPNV' A
#
# COMPACT_ATOMS: atom_id res chain seq x y z
N ASP A 1 19.77 -20.90 -1.46
CA ASP A 1 18.55 -20.44 -0.78
C ASP A 1 17.65 -19.64 -1.68
N PRO A 2 16.32 -19.87 -1.68
CA PRO A 2 15.41 -18.86 -2.20
C PRO A 2 15.58 -17.63 -1.29
N PRO A 3 15.55 -16.40 -1.83
CA PRO A 3 15.63 -15.24 -0.97
C PRO A 3 14.47 -15.32 0.02
N ASP A 4 14.81 -15.28 1.31
CA ASP A 4 13.89 -15.21 2.43
C ASP A 4 12.68 -14.39 2.02
N SER A 5 11.48 -14.93 2.23
CA SER A 5 10.22 -14.34 1.80
C SER A 5 10.05 -12.95 2.43
N CYS A 6 10.62 -11.94 1.80
CA CYS A 6 10.48 -10.55 2.18
C CYS A 6 8.99 -10.24 2.13
N LEU A 7 8.42 -9.84 3.26
CA LEU A 7 7.03 -9.42 3.39
C LEU A 7 6.72 -8.40 2.29
N ARG A 8 6.00 -8.86 1.25
CA ARG A 8 5.47 -8.03 0.17
C ARG A 8 4.08 -7.60 0.60
N SER A 9 3.87 -6.30 0.66
CA SER A 9 2.62 -5.75 1.16
C SER A 9 1.59 -5.70 0.04
N HIS A 10 0.38 -6.19 0.31
CA HIS A 10 -0.76 -6.11 -0.61
C HIS A 10 -1.58 -4.82 -0.43
N GLY A 11 -1.67 -4.31 0.80
CA GLY A 11 -2.59 -3.23 1.19
C GLY A 11 -2.36 -2.72 2.60
N LEU A 12 -2.67 -1.44 2.81
CA LEU A 12 -2.89 -0.87 4.14
C LEU A 12 -4.38 -0.57 4.21
N TRP A 13 -5.10 -1.31 5.04
CA TRP A 13 -6.55 -1.26 5.15
C TRP A 13 -6.97 -0.68 6.51
N PRO A 14 -7.48 0.56 6.56
CA PRO A 14 -7.91 1.18 7.82
C PRO A 14 -9.17 0.50 8.37
N SER A 15 -9.12 -0.17 9.52
CA SER A 15 -10.28 -0.93 10.03
C SER A 15 -10.98 -0.26 11.21
N ASN A 16 -12.32 -0.28 11.18
CA ASN A 16 -13.13 -0.10 12.39
C ASN A 16 -13.21 -1.44 13.12
N LEU A 17 -12.75 -1.52 14.38
CA LEU A 17 -12.68 -2.79 15.11
C LEU A 17 -14.06 -3.45 15.30
N ASN A 18 -15.07 -2.63 15.59
CA ASN A 18 -16.43 -3.08 15.93
C ASN A 18 -17.46 -2.68 14.86
N GLY A 19 -17.02 -2.30 13.66
CA GLY A 19 -17.90 -1.75 12.63
C GLY A 19 -17.42 -2.05 11.22
N PRO A 20 -18.19 -1.66 10.20
CA PRO A 20 -17.81 -1.88 8.81
C PRO A 20 -16.51 -1.15 8.48
N HIS A 21 -15.72 -1.75 7.59
CA HIS A 21 -14.47 -1.16 7.12
C HIS A 21 -14.78 0.13 6.32
N PRO A 22 -14.13 1.26 6.64
CA PRO A 22 -14.25 2.45 5.84
C PRO A 22 -13.58 2.25 4.48
N GLU A 23 -14.28 2.64 3.42
CA GLU A 23 -13.78 2.62 2.05
C GLU A 23 -14.19 3.91 1.32
N ASN A 24 -13.38 4.33 0.34
CA ASN A 24 -13.66 5.49 -0.51
C ASN A 24 -13.98 6.79 0.26
N CYS A 25 -13.26 7.05 1.36
CA CYS A 25 -13.53 8.18 2.26
C CYS A 25 -13.47 9.57 1.58
N THR A 26 -12.72 9.70 0.48
CA THR A 26 -12.61 10.94 -0.28
C THR A 26 -12.49 10.66 -1.78
N ASN A 27 -12.95 11.59 -2.61
CA ASN A 27 -12.78 11.55 -4.07
C ASN A 27 -11.38 12.02 -4.52
N ALA A 28 -10.39 11.96 -3.63
CA ALA A 28 -9.04 12.42 -3.92
C ALA A 28 -8.26 11.37 -4.71
N THR A 29 -7.65 11.78 -5.81
CA THR A 29 -6.73 10.93 -6.57
C THR A 29 -5.34 10.97 -5.93
N VAL A 30 -4.63 9.84 -5.97
CA VAL A 30 -3.23 9.76 -5.53
C VAL A 30 -2.37 10.73 -6.34
N ASN A 31 -1.68 11.65 -5.65
CA ASN A 31 -0.72 12.55 -6.27
C ASN A 31 0.68 11.90 -6.30
N SER A 32 1.11 11.45 -7.48
CA SER A 32 2.39 10.78 -7.68
C SER A 32 3.60 11.64 -7.32
N GLN A 33 3.52 12.97 -7.47
CA GLN A 33 4.63 13.87 -7.14
C GLN A 33 4.98 13.84 -5.64
N ARG A 34 3.99 13.57 -4.78
CA ARG A 34 4.17 13.48 -3.33
C ARG A 34 4.88 12.20 -2.87
N ILE A 35 4.89 11.16 -3.69
CA ILE A 35 5.48 9.85 -3.35
C ILE A 35 6.79 9.56 -4.09
N THR A 36 7.33 10.55 -4.81
CA THR A 36 8.56 10.42 -5.61
C THR A 36 9.72 9.81 -4.80
N ASN A 37 9.91 10.25 -3.56
CA ASN A 37 11.01 9.81 -2.69
C ASN A 37 10.91 8.33 -2.28
N ILE A 38 9.72 7.72 -2.32
CA ILE A 38 9.50 6.32 -1.92
C ILE A 38 9.20 5.40 -3.12
N GLN A 39 9.13 5.95 -4.34
CA GLN A 39 8.70 5.20 -5.53
C GLN A 39 9.62 4.01 -5.84
N ALA A 40 10.93 4.15 -5.64
CA ALA A 40 11.89 3.06 -5.85
C ALA A 40 11.67 1.90 -4.87
N GLN A 41 11.39 2.20 -3.61
CA GLN A 41 11.10 1.19 -2.59
C GLN A 41 9.77 0.49 -2.87
N LEU A 42 8.73 1.25 -3.23
CA LEU A 42 7.42 0.69 -3.57
C LEU A 42 7.49 -0.34 -4.70
N LYS A 43 8.31 -0.12 -5.74
CA LYS A 43 8.49 -1.11 -6.82
C LYS A 43 9.04 -2.47 -6.35
N ILE A 44 9.79 -2.47 -5.25
CA ILE A 44 10.43 -3.68 -4.71
C ILE A 44 9.52 -4.36 -3.68
N ILE A 45 8.95 -3.58 -2.76
CA ILE A 45 8.21 -4.11 -1.59
C ILE A 45 6.70 -4.19 -1.81
N TRP A 46 6.19 -3.50 -2.83
CA TRP A 46 4.78 -3.42 -3.18
C TRP A 46 4.56 -3.64 -4.70
N PRO A 47 4.94 -4.81 -5.23
CA PRO A 47 4.79 -5.09 -6.64
C PRO A 47 3.32 -5.29 -7.01
N ASN A 48 2.96 -4.92 -8.24
CA ASN A 48 1.65 -5.25 -8.82
C ASN A 48 1.72 -6.70 -9.35
N VAL A 49 1.24 -7.65 -8.55
CA VAL A 49 1.23 -9.10 -8.84
C VAL A 49 -0.19 -9.64 -8.94
#